data_AF-A0A6I0ELF8-F1
#
_entry.id   AF-A0A6I0ELF8-F1
#
_cell.length_a   1.000
_cell.length_b   1.000
_cell.length_c   1.000
_cell.angle_alpha   90.00
_cell.angle_beta   90.00
_cell.angle_gamma   90.00
#
_symmetry.space_group_name_H-M   'P 1'
#
loop_
_entity.id
_entity.type
_entity.pdbx_description
1 polymer ?
#
loop_
_entity_poly.entity_id
_entity_poly.type
_entity_poly.pdbx_seq_one_letter_code
_entity_poly.pdbx_strand_id
1 'polypeptide(L)'
;MRPGLFIGVGAQHLRQYEGLTLDSLAGQATFFGPNICWHPNDIWVIAGWSTQVAGNDASGLNDSLDLVNFERQQAKLTVGFSF
;
A
#
# COMPACT_ATOMS: atom_id res chain seq x y z
N MET A 1 -5.33 19.55 -18.27
CA MET A 1 -4.41 18.53 -17.73
C MET A 1 -2.99 19.01 -17.98
N ARG A 2 -2.09 18.96 -16.99
CA ARG A 2 -0.67 19.30 -17.21
C ARG A 2 0.02 18.08 -17.84
N PRO A 3 0.82 18.25 -18.91
CA PRO A 3 1.60 17.13 -19.46
C PRO A 3 2.48 16.53 -18.36
N GLY A 4 2.47 15.21 -18.24
CA GLY A 4 3.34 14.50 -17.30
C GLY A 4 2.89 14.49 -15.84
N LEU A 5 1.75 15.06 -15.44
CA LEU A 5 1.19 14.90 -14.09
C LEU A 5 -0.08 14.05 -14.12
N PHE A 6 -0.03 12.90 -13.45
CA PHE A 6 -1.15 11.98 -13.31
C PHE A 6 -1.52 11.86 -11.84
N ILE A 7 -2.82 11.87 -11.55
CA ILE A 7 -3.35 11.68 -10.21
C ILE A 7 -4.34 10.52 -10.30
N GLY A 8 -4.22 9.58 -9.38
CA GLY A 8 -5.09 8.42 -9.30
C GLY A 8 -5.32 8.01 -7.85
N VAL A 9 -6.01 6.89 -7.71
CA VAL A 9 -6.17 6.18 -6.44
C VAL A 9 -5.74 4.74 -6.63
N GLY A 10 -5.18 4.15 -5.58
CA GLY A 10 -4.74 2.76 -5.56
C GLY A 10 -5.38 2.01 -4.40
N ALA A 11 -5.60 0.72 -4.60
CA ALA A 11 -5.93 -0.23 -3.55
C ALA A 11 -4.85 -1.33 -3.55
N GLN A 12 -4.37 -1.72 -2.36
CA GLN A 12 -3.44 -2.82 -2.20
C GLN A 12 -3.89 -3.73 -1.07
N HIS A 13 -3.79 -5.04 -1.27
CA HIS A 13 -4.11 -6.04 -0.25
C HIS A 13 -2.81 -6.76 0.14
N LEU A 14 -2.47 -6.72 1.41
CA LEU A 14 -1.29 -7.34 2.00
C LEU A 14 -1.71 -8.46 2.93
N ARG A 15 -0.89 -9.52 2.98
CA ARG A 15 -1.07 -10.67 3.86
C ARG A 15 0.26 -11.00 4.52
N GLN A 16 0.22 -11.29 5.81
CA GLN A 16 1.36 -11.76 6.58
C GLN A 16 1.15 -13.23 6.91
N TYR A 17 2.18 -14.03 6.66
CA TYR A 17 2.18 -15.45 6.95
C TYR A 17 3.28 -15.76 7.98
N GLU A 18 2.98 -16.65 8.90
CA GLU A 18 3.90 -17.16 9.92
C GLU A 18 4.20 -18.64 9.68
N GLY A 19 5.24 -19.12 10.37
CA GLY A 19 5.70 -20.52 10.28
C GLY A 19 6.74 -20.75 9.21
N LEU A 20 7.56 -21.80 9.39
CA LEU A 20 8.62 -22.19 8.46
C LEU A 20 8.08 -22.57 7.07
N THR A 21 6.81 -22.94 7.00
CA THR A 21 6.09 -23.34 5.78
C THR A 21 5.15 -22.25 5.25
N LEU A 22 5.08 -21.08 5.89
CA LEU A 22 4.18 -19.97 5.53
C LEU A 22 2.70 -20.40 5.42
N ASP A 23 2.30 -21.38 6.22
CA ASP A 23 0.99 -22.03 6.19
C ASP A 23 -0.04 -21.34 7.10
N SER A 24 0.40 -20.52 8.05
CA SER A 24 -0.47 -19.80 8.97
C SER A 24 -0.64 -18.34 8.54
N LEU A 25 -1.87 -17.92 8.22
CA LEU A 25 -2.18 -16.51 7.99
C LEU A 25 -2.17 -15.78 9.34
N ALA A 26 -1.16 -14.94 9.56
CA ALA A 26 -1.02 -14.14 10.77
C ALA A 26 -1.89 -12.87 10.74
N GLY A 27 -2.14 -12.35 9.54
CA GLY A 27 -2.87 -11.11 9.38
C GLY A 27 -3.08 -10.70 7.94
N GLN A 28 -4.04 -9.81 7.70
CA GLN A 28 -4.27 -9.21 6.39
C GLN A 28 -4.75 -7.77 6.49
N ALA A 29 -4.39 -6.97 5.50
CA ALA A 29 -4.67 -5.55 5.45
C ALA A 29 -4.96 -5.08 4.03
N THR A 30 -6.04 -4.34 3.85
CA THR A 30 -6.38 -3.64 2.61
C THR A 30 -6.15 -2.16 2.82
N PHE A 31 -5.32 -1.57 1.98
CA PHE A 31 -5.04 -0.14 1.96
C PHE A 31 -5.67 0.50 0.74
N PHE A 32 -6.14 1.74 0.93
CA PHE A 32 -6.67 2.57 -0.14
C PHE A 32 -6.19 4.00 0.02
N GLY A 33 -5.86 4.66 -1.09
CA GLY A 33 -5.50 6.07 -1.06
C GLY A 33 -5.01 6.64 -2.38
N PRO A 34 -4.75 7.95 -2.42
CA PRO A 34 -4.28 8.64 -3.61
C PRO A 34 -2.85 8.27 -3.99
N ASN A 35 -2.58 8.34 -5.29
CA ASN A 35 -1.26 8.35 -5.87
C ASN A 35 -1.11 9.52 -6.85
N ILE A 36 0.11 10.06 -6.93
CA ILE A 36 0.49 11.13 -7.84
C ILE A 36 1.74 10.65 -8.56
N CYS A 37 1.68 10.64 -9.89
CA CYS A 37 2.82 10.36 -10.76
C CYS A 37 3.20 11.63 -11.49
N TRP A 38 4.48 11.97 -11.46
CA TRP A 38 5.05 13.09 -12.20
C TRP A 38 6.20 12.58 -13.09
N HIS A 39 6.07 12.83 -14.39
CA HIS A 39 6.98 12.40 -15.45
C HIS A 39 7.32 13.61 -16.34
N PRO A 40 8.23 14.50 -15.89
CA PRO A 40 8.57 15.69 -16.65
C PRO A 40 9.45 15.43 -17.88
N ASN A 41 10.36 14.45 -17.83
CA ASN A 41 11.28 14.05 -18.91
C ASN A 41 11.71 12.59 -18.66
N ASP A 42 13.00 12.27 -18.73
CA ASP A 42 13.58 10.95 -18.46
C ASP A 42 13.37 10.46 -17.02
N ILE A 43 13.09 11.37 -16.08
CA ILE A 43 12.83 11.02 -14.68
C ILE A 43 11.33 10.89 -14.46
N TRP A 44 10.95 9.87 -13.69
CA TRP A 44 9.59 9.73 -13.18
C TRP A 44 9.57 9.51 -11.67
N VAL A 45 8.55 10.09 -11.03
CA VAL A 45 8.33 10.03 -9.58
C VAL A 45 6.89 9.65 -9.32
N ILE A 46 6.66 8.65 -8.48
CA ILE A 46 5.34 8.26 -7.97
C ILE A 46 5.35 8.44 -6.46
N ALA A 47 4.47 9.28 -5.95
CA ALA A 47 4.21 9.44 -4.52
C ALA A 47 2.79 8.95 -4.21
N GLY A 48 2.62 8.17 -3.16
CA GLY A 48 1.33 7.68 -2.72
C GLY A 48 1.21 7.69 -1.20
N TRP A 49 0.01 7.96 -0.72
CA TRP A 49 -0.35 7.87 0.69
C TRP A 49 -1.61 7.02 0.79
N SER A 50 -1.54 5.89 1.50
CA SER A 50 -2.66 4.98 1.64
C SER A 50 -2.98 4.73 3.10
N THR A 51 -4.26 4.60 3.43
CA THR A 51 -4.70 4.22 4.77
C THR A 51 -5.28 2.82 4.72
N GLN A 52 -5.07 2.04 5.77
CA GLN A 52 -5.78 0.77 5.95
C GLN A 52 -7.27 1.07 6.08
N VAL A 53 -8.09 0.40 5.26
CA VAL A 53 -9.56 0.55 5.22
C VAL A 53 -10.28 -0.72 5.66
N ALA A 54 -9.59 -1.85 5.63
CA ALA A 54 -10.06 -3.12 6.16
C ALA A 54 -8.84 -3.95 6.56
N GLY A 55 -8.96 -4.74 7.61
CA GLY A 55 -7.94 -5.70 8.01
C GLY A 55 -8.45 -6.56 9.13
N ASN A 56 -7.88 -7.76 9.25
CA ASN A 56 -8.19 -8.67 10.35
C ASN A 56 -6.90 -9.36 10.74
N ASP A 57 -6.64 -9.38 12.04
CA ASP A 57 -5.59 -10.19 12.62
C ASP A 57 -6.07 -11.65 12.76
N ALA A 58 -5.15 -12.60 12.86
CA ALA A 58 -5.49 -14.02 12.96
C ALA A 58 -6.39 -14.37 14.16
N SER A 59 -6.40 -13.56 15.22
CA SER A 59 -7.25 -13.80 16.39
C SER A 59 -8.71 -13.35 16.19
N GLY A 60 -9.00 -12.57 15.15
CA GLY A 60 -10.34 -12.07 14.83
C GLY A 60 -10.93 -11.14 15.90
N LEU A 61 -10.13 -10.69 16.86
CA LEU A 61 -10.56 -9.85 17.98
C LEU A 61 -10.60 -8.36 17.61
N ASN A 62 -9.85 -7.94 16.57
CA ASN A 62 -9.86 -6.56 16.06
C ASN A 62 -10.68 -6.45 14.78
N ASP A 63 -11.98 -6.16 14.94
CA ASP A 63 -13.03 -6.34 13.92
C ASP A 63 -13.04 -5.27 12.80
N SER A 64 -11.90 -4.64 12.47
CA SER A 64 -11.88 -3.63 11.39
C SER A 64 -10.51 -3.37 10.78
N LEU A 65 -9.44 -3.43 11.58
CA LEU A 65 -8.09 -3.05 11.16
C LEU A 65 -7.08 -3.96 11.86
N ASP A 66 -6.16 -4.54 11.08
CA ASP A 66 -5.03 -5.30 11.63
C ASP A 66 -3.86 -4.35 11.87
N LEU A 67 -3.86 -3.70 13.03
CA LEU A 67 -2.79 -2.78 13.46
C LEU A 67 -1.65 -3.47 14.22
N VAL A 68 -1.80 -4.77 14.49
CA VAL A 68 -0.76 -5.58 15.13
C VAL A 68 0.30 -5.96 14.10
N ASN A 69 -0.14 -6.37 12.91
CA ASN A 69 0.76 -6.80 11.84
C ASN A 69 1.04 -5.71 10.81
N PHE A 70 0.14 -4.73 10.65
CA PHE A 70 0.27 -3.69 9.63
C PHE A 70 0.14 -2.28 10.20
N GLU A 71 0.82 -1.33 9.58
CA GLU A 71 0.66 0.08 9.92
C GLU A 71 -0.71 0.62 9.50
N ARG A 72 -1.21 1.65 10.19
CA ARG A 72 -2.47 2.30 9.81
C ARG A 72 -2.37 3.08 8.50
N GLN A 73 -1.20 3.64 8.22
CA GLN A 73 -0.97 4.53 7.08
C GLN A 73 0.38 4.21 6.44
N GLN A 74 0.42 4.16 5.11
CA GLN A 74 1.61 3.88 4.34
C GLN A 74 1.90 5.01 3.36
N ALA A 75 3.12 5.55 3.46
CA ALA A 75 3.68 6.47 2.47
C ALA A 75 4.63 5.71 1.55
N LYS A 76 4.43 5.82 0.23
CA LYS A 76 5.31 5.22 -0.76
C LYS A 76 5.82 6.28 -1.72
N LEU A 77 7.14 6.36 -1.85
CA LEU A 77 7.81 7.16 -2.88
C LEU A 77 8.59 6.20 -3.78
N THR A 78 8.39 6.31 -5.08
CA THR A 78 9.12 5.54 -6.10
C THR A 78 9.69 6.52 -7.11
N VAL A 79 10.97 6.38 -7.43
CA VAL A 79 11.66 7.24 -8.38
C VAL A 79 12.36 6.34 -9.39
N GLY A 80 12.31 6.71 -10.66
CA GLY A 80 13.01 6.00 -11.72
C GLY A 80 13.48 6.93 -12.83
N PHE A 81 14.35 6.38 -13.68
CA PHE A 81 14.92 7.03 -14.83
C PHE A 81 14.69 6.15 -16.07
N SER A 82 14.36 6.78 -17.19
CA SER A 82 14.11 6.16 -18.50
C SER A 82 15.24 6.59 -19.42
N PHE A 83 15.77 5.67 -20.24
CA PHE A 83 16.92 5.90 -21.12
C PHE A 83 16.60 5.52 -22.56
#